data_AF-A0A506UBS1-F1
#
_entry.id   AF-A0A506UBS1-F1
#
_cell.length_a   1.000
_cell.length_b   1.000
_cell.length_c   1.000
_cell.angle_alpha   90.00
_cell.angle_beta   90.00
_cell.angle_gamma   90.00
#
_symmetry.space_group_name_H-M   'P 1'
#
loop_
_entity.id
_entity.type
_entity.pdbx_description
1 polymer ?
#
loop_
_entity_poly.entity_id
_entity_poly.type
_entity_poly.pdbx_seq_one_letter_code
_entity_poly.pdbx_strand_id
1 'polypeptide(L)'
;MAKTVSGQIYLFRGLEFFSRGFFPLNKKLAAQGIDATVFTVADDKWLAREIARNYRASPDNRPIILVGHSLGANAVISVAEDLDALGIPVALTITLDTTDRNPLIPANVTRAVNFFTDGKVLWRKISPGPGFTGTLENIDVRTPEYGGQRSMNHIDMEDKPVIHDAIIALISKTLADYPR
;
A
#
# COMPACT_ATOMS: atom_id res chain seq x y z
N MET A 1 23.90 -14.94 -9.73
CA MET A 1 22.92 -14.49 -8.73
C MET A 1 21.77 -13.85 -9.50
N ALA A 2 20.52 -14.25 -9.25
CA ALA A 2 19.38 -13.63 -9.94
C ALA A 2 19.34 -12.13 -9.59
N LYS A 3 19.23 -11.25 -10.59
CA LYS A 3 19.06 -9.80 -10.39
C LYS A 3 17.77 -9.62 -9.60
N THR A 4 17.88 -9.37 -8.30
CA THR A 4 16.73 -9.07 -7.43
C THR A 4 16.01 -7.88 -8.05
N VAL A 5 14.73 -8.02 -8.37
CA VAL A 5 13.93 -6.88 -8.82
C VAL A 5 13.80 -5.97 -7.61
N SER A 6 14.53 -4.86 -7.62
CA SER A 6 14.45 -3.88 -6.53
C SER A 6 13.34 -2.89 -6.84
N GLY A 7 12.37 -2.78 -5.95
CA GLY A 7 11.34 -1.74 -5.95
C GLY A 7 11.62 -0.70 -4.86
N GLN A 8 10.92 0.42 -4.91
CA GLN A 8 10.83 1.35 -3.80
C GLN A 8 9.55 1.05 -3.03
N ILE A 9 9.66 0.34 -1.91
CA ILE A 9 8.51 -0.22 -1.19
C ILE A 9 8.42 0.44 0.19
N TYR A 10 7.26 1.04 0.46
CA TYR A 10 7.02 1.86 1.64
C TYR A 10 5.80 1.37 2.40
N LEU A 11 5.98 1.06 3.69
CA LEU A 11 4.94 0.57 4.59
C LEU A 11 4.58 1.66 5.60
N PHE A 12 3.36 2.20 5.54
CA PHE A 12 2.86 3.28 6.37
C PHE A 12 2.01 2.76 7.53
N ARG A 13 2.56 2.86 8.74
CA ARG A 13 1.88 2.43 9.97
C ARG A 13 0.78 3.41 10.36
N GLY A 14 -0.25 2.93 11.06
CA GLY A 14 -1.24 3.77 11.73
C GLY A 14 -0.74 4.32 13.08
N LEU A 15 -1.66 4.91 13.88
CA LEU A 15 -1.37 5.39 15.24
C LEU A 15 -0.79 4.26 16.13
N GLU A 16 0.14 4.62 17.03
CA GLU A 16 1.12 3.74 17.68
C GLU A 16 0.59 2.48 18.38
N PHE A 17 -0.70 2.42 18.73
CA PHE A 17 -1.32 1.27 19.39
C PHE A 17 -1.88 0.20 18.44
N PHE A 18 -1.90 0.45 17.13
CA PHE A 18 -2.60 -0.39 16.14
C PHE A 18 -1.69 -1.08 15.12
N SER A 19 -0.38 -0.77 15.07
CA SER A 19 0.47 -1.27 13.98
C SER A 19 1.72 -2.05 14.39
N ARG A 20 1.55 -3.31 14.83
CA ARG A 20 2.65 -4.26 15.02
C ARG A 20 2.88 -5.16 13.80
N GLY A 21 1.89 -5.33 12.93
CA GLY A 21 1.90 -6.32 11.84
C GLY A 21 2.89 -6.00 10.73
N PHE A 22 3.19 -4.72 10.53
CA PHE A 22 4.15 -4.29 9.52
C PHE A 22 5.59 -4.68 9.83
N PHE A 23 5.97 -4.91 11.10
CA PHE A 23 7.31 -5.42 11.42
C PHE A 23 7.47 -6.90 11.01
N PRO A 24 6.57 -7.84 11.39
CA PRO A 24 6.58 -9.19 10.84
C PRO A 24 6.38 -9.23 9.32
N LEU A 25 5.53 -8.38 8.74
CA LEU A 25 5.38 -8.29 7.28
C LEU A 25 6.71 -7.92 6.61
N ASN A 26 7.41 -6.91 7.13
CA ASN A 26 8.72 -6.51 6.60
C ASN A 26 9.75 -7.64 6.70
N LYS A 27 9.75 -8.41 7.80
CA LYS A 27 10.61 -9.61 7.93
C LYS A 27 10.27 -10.68 6.89
N LYS A 28 8.98 -10.92 6.61
CA LYS A 28 8.54 -11.86 5.57
C LYS A 28 8.98 -11.40 4.17
N LEU A 29 8.87 -10.10 3.87
CA LEU A 29 9.34 -9.51 2.61
C LEU A 29 10.86 -9.66 2.46
N ALA A 30 11.63 -9.33 3.50
CA ALA A 30 13.08 -9.47 3.51
C ALA A 30 13.52 -10.94 3.30
N ALA A 31 12.79 -11.91 3.87
CA ALA A 31 13.04 -13.33 3.63
C ALA A 31 12.83 -13.77 2.17
N GLN A 32 12.10 -12.97 1.38
CA GLN A 32 11.93 -13.15 -0.07
C GLN A 32 12.88 -12.28 -0.91
N GLY A 33 13.83 -11.59 -0.27
CA GLY A 33 14.75 -10.65 -0.94
C GLY A 33 14.10 -9.34 -1.35
N ILE A 34 12.97 -8.96 -0.72
CA ILE A 34 12.25 -7.72 -0.99
C ILE A 34 12.51 -6.75 0.17
N ASP A 35 13.23 -5.67 -0.11
CA ASP A 35 13.50 -4.62 0.86
C ASP A 35 12.35 -3.61 0.90
N ALA A 36 11.76 -3.43 2.09
CA ALA A 36 10.74 -2.41 2.33
C ALA A 36 11.11 -1.52 3.54
N THR A 37 10.74 -0.25 3.45
CA THR A 37 10.97 0.73 4.52
C THR A 37 9.68 1.02 5.25
N VAL A 38 9.71 0.91 6.57
CA VAL A 38 8.54 1.16 7.43
C VAL A 38 8.59 2.61 7.92
N PHE A 39 7.51 3.35 7.67
CA PHE A 39 7.30 4.71 8.13
C PHE A 39 6.17 4.74 9.18
N THR A 40 6.38 5.53 10.22
CA THR A 40 5.28 6.00 11.09
C THR A 40 4.82 7.34 10.51
N VAL A 41 3.52 7.63 10.50
CA VAL A 41 2.97 8.88 9.93
C VAL A 41 3.70 10.10 10.51
N ALA A 42 4.51 10.75 9.68
CA ALA A 42 5.19 12.01 9.98
C ALA A 42 5.55 12.69 8.64
N ASP A 43 4.85 13.79 8.35
CA ASP A 43 5.03 14.73 7.22
C ASP A 43 5.22 14.11 5.82
N ASP A 44 4.08 13.73 5.22
CA ASP A 44 3.95 13.09 3.89
C ASP A 44 4.66 13.86 2.76
N LYS A 45 4.72 15.20 2.82
CA LYS A 45 5.26 16.05 1.75
C LYS A 45 6.77 15.97 1.59
N TRP A 46 7.49 15.77 2.70
CA TRP A 46 8.94 15.55 2.61
C TRP A 46 9.22 14.18 1.98
N LEU A 47 8.44 13.18 2.38
CA LEU A 47 8.60 11.81 1.91
C LEU A 47 8.33 11.68 0.41
N ALA A 48 7.23 12.24 -0.12
CA ALA A 48 6.94 12.20 -1.56
C ALA A 48 8.10 12.80 -2.39
N ARG A 49 8.71 13.89 -1.91
CA ARG A 49 9.88 14.49 -2.56
C ARG A 49 11.12 13.58 -2.51
N GLU A 50 11.33 12.87 -1.42
CA GLU A 50 12.42 11.89 -1.29
C GLU A 50 12.20 10.67 -2.20
N ILE A 51 10.99 10.13 -2.24
CA ILE A 51 10.61 9.05 -3.15
C ILE A 51 10.82 9.48 -4.62
N ALA A 52 10.37 10.68 -4.98
CA ALA A 52 10.56 11.23 -6.32
C ALA A 52 12.03 11.40 -6.69
N ARG A 53 12.88 11.84 -5.76
CA ARG A 53 14.34 11.92 -5.96
C ARG A 53 14.93 10.54 -6.24
N ASN A 54 14.60 9.57 -5.40
CA ASN A 54 15.12 8.19 -5.51
C ASN A 54 14.64 7.49 -6.79
N TYR A 55 13.40 7.76 -7.21
CA TYR A 55 12.88 7.30 -8.50
C TYR A 55 13.68 7.86 -9.67
N ARG A 56 13.84 9.19 -9.73
CA ARG A 56 14.56 9.86 -10.82
C ARG A 56 16.05 9.52 -10.87
N ALA A 57 16.66 9.22 -9.72
CA ALA A 57 18.05 8.79 -9.64
C ALA A 57 18.25 7.31 -9.98
N SER A 58 17.16 6.54 -10.10
CA SER A 58 17.25 5.10 -10.36
C SER A 58 17.39 4.83 -11.86
N PRO A 59 18.45 4.14 -12.31
CA PRO A 59 18.66 3.85 -13.73
C PRO A 59 17.56 2.95 -14.33
N ASP A 60 16.89 2.16 -13.49
CA ASP A 60 15.88 1.18 -13.90
C ASP A 60 14.44 1.66 -13.55
N ASN A 61 14.22 2.94 -13.20
CA ASN A 61 12.90 3.50 -12.82
C ASN A 61 12.09 2.60 -11.87
N ARG A 62 12.75 2.10 -10.81
CA ARG A 62 12.23 1.06 -9.92
C ARG A 62 10.79 1.35 -9.48
N PRO A 63 9.88 0.36 -9.54
CA PRO A 63 8.47 0.56 -9.23
C PRO A 63 8.30 1.11 -7.82
N ILE A 64 7.43 2.11 -7.67
CA ILE A 64 7.01 2.62 -6.36
C ILE A 64 5.79 1.82 -5.91
N ILE A 65 5.88 1.25 -4.71
CA ILE A 65 4.81 0.49 -4.07
C ILE A 65 4.55 1.06 -2.68
N LEU A 66 3.31 1.46 -2.42
CA LEU A 66 2.88 2.08 -1.17
C LEU A 66 1.86 1.16 -0.47
N VAL A 67 2.08 0.84 0.80
CA VAL A 67 1.18 -0.02 1.59
C VAL A 67 0.89 0.66 2.91
N GLY A 68 -0.38 0.74 3.32
CA GLY A 68 -0.74 1.46 4.54
C GLY A 68 -1.97 0.91 5.22
N HIS A 69 -2.02 1.06 6.55
CA HIS A 69 -3.17 0.71 7.37
C HIS A 69 -3.70 1.91 8.16
N SER A 70 -5.03 2.04 8.24
CA SER A 70 -5.69 3.08 9.03
C SER A 70 -5.24 4.48 8.59
N LEU A 71 -4.65 5.30 9.47
CA LEU A 71 -4.04 6.57 9.08
C LEU A 71 -2.89 6.42 8.08
N GLY A 72 -2.14 5.32 8.14
CA GLY A 72 -1.14 5.00 7.14
C GLY A 72 -1.76 4.72 5.77
N ALA A 73 -2.99 4.20 5.72
CA ALA A 73 -3.72 4.03 4.46
C ALA A 73 -4.13 5.38 3.85
N ASN A 74 -4.48 6.37 4.69
CA ASN A 74 -4.68 7.74 4.22
C ASN A 74 -3.35 8.34 3.71
N ALA A 75 -2.24 8.11 4.42
CA ALA A 75 -0.92 8.57 4.00
C ALA A 75 -0.50 7.97 2.64
N VAL A 76 -0.86 6.72 2.34
CA VAL A 76 -0.65 6.12 1.01
C VAL A 76 -1.30 6.96 -0.09
N ILE A 77 -2.54 7.40 0.12
CA ILE A 77 -3.29 8.20 -0.87
C ILE A 77 -2.68 9.60 -0.97
N SER A 78 -2.44 10.25 0.17
CA SER A 78 -1.78 11.56 0.28
C SER A 78 -0.42 11.59 -0.44
N VAL A 79 0.45 10.60 -0.19
CA VAL A 79 1.75 10.48 -0.84
C VAL A 79 1.60 10.19 -2.34
N ALA A 80 0.62 9.37 -2.75
CA ALA A 80 0.36 9.12 -4.16
C ALA A 80 -0.09 10.39 -4.89
N GLU A 81 -0.92 11.23 -4.28
CA GLU A 81 -1.35 12.53 -4.80
C GLU A 81 -0.17 13.51 -4.93
N ASP A 82 0.68 13.59 -3.91
CA ASP A 82 1.90 14.41 -3.95
C ASP A 82 2.88 13.92 -5.04
N LEU A 83 2.96 12.60 -5.27
CA LEU A 83 3.74 12.02 -6.38
C LEU A 83 3.12 12.32 -7.75
N ASP A 84 1.79 12.36 -7.86
CA ASP A 84 1.07 12.73 -9.08
C ASP A 84 1.39 14.18 -9.47
N ALA A 85 1.36 15.09 -8.49
CA ALA A 85 1.77 16.49 -8.67
C ALA A 85 3.23 16.65 -9.11
N LEU A 86 4.09 15.66 -8.85
CA LEU A 86 5.48 15.60 -9.27
C LEU A 86 5.69 14.83 -10.59
N GLY A 87 4.63 14.30 -11.20
CA GLY A 87 4.68 13.50 -12.42
C GLY A 87 5.35 12.14 -12.22
N ILE A 88 5.27 11.56 -11.02
CA ILE A 88 5.89 10.29 -10.66
C ILE A 88 4.83 9.18 -10.63
N PRO A 89 5.02 8.09 -11.40
CA PRO A 89 4.08 6.97 -11.41
C PRO A 89 4.18 6.13 -10.13
N VAL A 90 3.05 5.61 -9.68
CA VAL A 90 2.97 4.63 -8.59
C VAL A 90 2.48 3.30 -9.16
N ALA A 91 3.28 2.25 -9.04
CA ALA A 91 2.97 0.96 -9.64
C ALA A 91 1.84 0.25 -8.88
N LEU A 92 1.85 0.34 -7.56
CA LEU A 92 0.86 -0.30 -6.69
C LEU A 92 0.61 0.51 -5.41
N THR A 93 -0.67 0.72 -5.10
CA THR A 93 -1.10 1.11 -3.76
C THR A 93 -1.89 -0.02 -3.11
N ILE A 94 -1.56 -0.38 -1.88
CA ILE A 94 -2.36 -1.27 -1.04
C ILE A 94 -2.83 -0.51 0.19
N THR A 95 -4.13 -0.44 0.38
CA THR A 95 -4.75 0.19 1.55
C THR A 95 -5.47 -0.85 2.39
N LEU A 96 -5.33 -0.75 3.71
CA LEU A 96 -6.03 -1.54 4.70
C LEU A 96 -6.88 -0.54 5.50
N ASP A 97 -8.20 -0.67 5.44
CA ASP A 97 -9.15 0.12 6.23
C ASP A 97 -8.83 1.63 6.31
N THR A 98 -8.97 2.33 5.18
CA THR A 98 -8.86 3.79 5.16
C THR A 98 -9.82 4.45 6.17
N THR A 99 -9.37 5.56 6.76
CA THR A 99 -10.16 6.32 7.76
C THR A 99 -10.78 7.60 7.18
N ASP A 100 -10.49 7.90 5.92
CA ASP A 100 -11.18 8.96 5.18
C ASP A 100 -12.57 8.52 4.74
N ARG A 101 -13.50 9.49 4.64
CA ARG A 101 -14.90 9.20 4.29
C ARG A 101 -15.08 8.81 2.82
N ASN A 102 -14.37 9.49 1.91
CA ASN A 102 -14.46 9.29 0.46
C ASN A 102 -13.07 9.37 -0.17
N PRO A 103 -12.15 8.46 0.18
CA PRO A 103 -10.81 8.42 -0.41
C PRO A 103 -10.87 8.19 -1.92
N LEU A 104 -10.09 8.98 -2.66
CA LEU A 104 -9.96 8.93 -4.11
C LEU A 104 -8.54 8.50 -4.49
N ILE A 105 -8.41 7.51 -5.37
CA ILE A 105 -7.09 7.10 -5.88
C ILE A 105 -6.66 8.03 -7.03
N PRO A 106 -5.44 8.59 -6.99
CA PRO A 106 -4.95 9.53 -8.00
C PRO A 106 -4.56 8.83 -9.32
N ALA A 107 -4.48 9.62 -10.39
CA ALA A 107 -4.37 9.13 -11.77
C ALA A 107 -3.02 8.46 -12.10
N ASN A 108 -1.94 8.81 -11.39
CA ASN A 108 -0.62 8.20 -11.53
C ASN A 108 -0.52 6.76 -10.99
N VAL A 109 -1.57 6.22 -10.35
CA VAL A 109 -1.57 4.87 -9.81
C VAL A 109 -2.00 3.87 -10.88
N THR A 110 -1.12 2.92 -11.20
CA THR A 110 -1.40 1.85 -12.18
C THR A 110 -2.36 0.80 -11.62
N ARG A 111 -2.15 0.40 -10.36
CA ARG A 111 -2.97 -0.60 -9.67
C ARG A 111 -3.21 -0.19 -8.22
N ALA A 112 -4.48 -0.23 -7.80
CA ALA A 112 -4.90 0.03 -6.44
C ALA A 112 -5.68 -1.17 -5.90
N VAL A 113 -5.31 -1.62 -4.71
CA VAL A 113 -6.03 -2.65 -3.95
C VAL A 113 -6.40 -2.07 -2.59
N ASN A 114 -7.67 -2.15 -2.24
CA ASN A 114 -8.19 -1.73 -0.95
C ASN A 114 -8.83 -2.92 -0.24
N PHE A 115 -8.24 -3.32 0.87
CA PHE A 115 -8.80 -4.30 1.79
C PHE A 115 -9.60 -3.55 2.85
N PHE A 116 -10.88 -3.88 2.97
CA PHE A 116 -11.76 -3.16 3.88
C PHE A 116 -12.64 -4.09 4.72
N THR A 117 -12.89 -3.72 5.97
CA THR A 117 -13.77 -4.41 6.93
C THR A 117 -15.20 -3.86 6.92
N ASP A 118 -15.50 -2.92 6.01
CA ASP A 118 -16.82 -2.28 5.80
C ASP A 118 -17.44 -1.85 7.13
N GLY A 119 -16.77 -0.89 7.75
CA GLY A 119 -17.40 -0.08 8.78
C GLY A 119 -18.58 0.67 8.18
N LYS A 120 -19.64 0.80 8.98
CA LYS A 120 -20.90 1.44 8.52
C LYS A 120 -20.67 2.88 8.00
N VAL A 121 -19.61 3.55 8.46
CA VAL A 121 -19.28 4.95 8.13
C VAL A 121 -17.82 5.16 7.67
N LEU A 122 -16.87 4.36 8.21
CA LEU A 122 -15.43 4.39 7.87
C LEU A 122 -14.99 3.00 7.38
N TRP A 123 -13.74 2.82 6.93
CA TRP A 123 -13.20 1.51 6.51
C TRP A 123 -13.98 0.93 5.34
N ARG A 124 -14.22 1.77 4.33
CA ARG A 124 -15.07 1.45 3.20
C ARG A 124 -14.26 1.28 1.93
N LYS A 125 -14.99 1.02 0.85
CA LYS A 125 -14.45 1.06 -0.51
C LYS A 125 -13.85 2.44 -0.79
N ILE A 126 -12.72 2.45 -1.49
CA ILE A 126 -12.17 3.65 -2.09
C ILE A 126 -12.68 3.78 -3.53
N SER A 127 -12.61 4.99 -4.08
CA SER A 127 -13.11 5.27 -5.44
C SER A 127 -12.00 5.79 -6.36
N PRO A 128 -12.15 5.64 -7.69
CA PRO A 128 -11.27 6.30 -8.65
C PRO A 128 -11.38 7.82 -8.53
N GLY A 129 -10.24 8.51 -8.50
CA GLY A 129 -10.18 9.96 -8.64
C GLY A 129 -10.29 10.42 -10.10
N PRO A 130 -10.36 11.74 -10.34
CA PRO A 130 -10.37 12.30 -11.70
C PRO A 130 -9.16 11.82 -12.51
N GLY A 131 -9.40 11.39 -13.75
CA GLY A 131 -8.33 10.96 -14.66
C GLY A 131 -7.73 9.57 -14.36
N PHE A 132 -8.20 8.86 -13.33
CA PHE A 132 -7.73 7.50 -13.04
C PHE A 132 -8.11 6.54 -14.16
N THR A 133 -7.09 5.94 -14.78
CA THR A 133 -7.23 4.89 -15.81
C THR A 133 -6.64 3.55 -15.37
N GLY A 134 -6.15 3.47 -14.14
CA GLY A 134 -5.60 2.25 -13.57
C GLY A 134 -6.67 1.21 -13.22
N THR A 135 -6.24 0.17 -12.53
CA THR A 135 -7.16 -0.85 -11.99
C THR A 135 -7.38 -0.61 -10.49
N LEU A 136 -8.64 -0.67 -10.04
CA LEU A 136 -9.00 -0.55 -8.64
C LEU A 136 -9.80 -1.77 -8.19
N GLU A 137 -9.30 -2.45 -7.17
CA GLU A 137 -9.97 -3.59 -6.54
C GLU A 137 -10.31 -3.25 -5.08
N ASN A 138 -11.58 -3.41 -4.71
CA ASN A 138 -12.05 -3.28 -3.34
C ASN A 138 -12.43 -4.66 -2.80
N ILE A 139 -11.65 -5.17 -1.84
CA ILE A 139 -11.76 -6.52 -1.28
C ILE A 139 -12.34 -6.44 0.15
N ASP A 140 -13.54 -6.99 0.34
CA ASP A 140 -14.12 -7.14 1.68
C ASP A 140 -13.42 -8.32 2.39
N VAL A 141 -12.67 -8.02 3.45
CA VAL A 141 -11.91 -9.06 4.17
C VAL A 141 -12.78 -9.86 5.14
N ARG A 142 -14.05 -9.53 5.30
CA ARG A 142 -14.97 -10.30 6.17
C ARG A 142 -15.56 -11.52 5.46
N THR A 143 -15.15 -11.78 4.22
CA THR A 143 -15.52 -13.00 3.51
C THR A 143 -14.79 -14.21 4.12
N PRO A 144 -15.31 -15.45 3.93
CA PRO A 144 -14.66 -16.65 4.44
C PRO A 144 -13.21 -16.84 3.97
N GLU A 145 -12.88 -16.36 2.77
CA GLU A 145 -11.52 -16.41 2.19
C GLU A 145 -10.48 -15.73 3.09
N TYR A 146 -10.86 -14.62 3.72
CA TYR A 146 -9.99 -13.82 4.58
C TYR A 146 -10.27 -14.05 6.08
N GLY A 147 -10.94 -15.15 6.44
CA GLY A 147 -11.16 -15.55 7.84
C GLY A 147 -12.51 -15.13 8.43
N GLY A 148 -13.36 -14.44 7.66
CA GLY A 148 -14.75 -14.17 8.02
C GLY A 148 -14.96 -13.00 8.99
N GLN A 149 -16.20 -12.51 9.06
CA GLN A 149 -16.60 -11.35 9.86
C GLN A 149 -16.22 -11.39 11.35
N ARG A 150 -16.08 -12.58 11.95
CA ARG A 150 -15.71 -12.72 13.38
C ARG A 150 -14.20 -12.59 13.62
N SER A 151 -13.38 -12.88 12.62
CA SER A 151 -11.92 -12.92 12.75
C SER A 151 -11.25 -11.63 12.28
N MET A 152 -12.00 -10.79 11.55
CA MET A 152 -11.50 -9.56 10.95
C MET A 152 -12.06 -8.34 11.66
N ASN A 153 -11.15 -7.48 12.12
CA ASN A 153 -11.48 -6.18 12.68
C ASN A 153 -10.38 -5.18 12.30
N HIS A 154 -10.70 -3.90 12.38
CA HIS A 154 -9.80 -2.81 12.05
C HIS A 154 -8.48 -2.84 12.85
N ILE A 155 -8.49 -3.32 14.08
CA ILE A 155 -7.35 -3.20 14.99
C ILE A 155 -6.22 -4.15 14.58
N ASP A 156 -6.55 -5.38 14.22
CA ASP A 156 -5.57 -6.46 14.04
C ASP A 156 -5.62 -7.14 12.67
N MET A 157 -6.37 -6.61 11.69
CA MET A 157 -6.41 -7.17 10.34
C MET A 157 -5.01 -7.22 9.71
N GLU A 158 -4.21 -6.20 9.98
CA GLU A 158 -2.83 -6.10 9.51
C GLU A 158 -1.90 -7.13 10.15
N ASP A 159 -2.28 -7.80 11.24
CA ASP A 159 -1.49 -8.88 11.87
C ASP A 159 -1.82 -10.26 11.28
N LYS A 160 -2.90 -10.37 10.47
CA LYS A 160 -3.40 -11.67 10.01
C LYS A 160 -2.47 -12.26 8.94
N PRO A 161 -2.08 -13.54 9.07
CA PRO A 161 -1.24 -14.21 8.06
C PRO A 161 -1.83 -14.12 6.64
N VAL A 162 -3.15 -14.30 6.49
CA VAL A 162 -3.83 -14.22 5.20
C VAL A 162 -3.68 -12.84 4.53
N ILE A 163 -3.66 -11.76 5.32
CA ILE A 163 -3.46 -10.40 4.82
C ILE A 163 -2.00 -10.18 4.43
N HIS A 164 -1.05 -10.67 5.24
CA HIS A 164 0.37 -10.63 4.87
C HIS A 164 0.64 -11.38 3.57
N ASP A 165 0.08 -12.58 3.43
CA ASP A 165 0.32 -13.44 2.27
C ASP A 165 -0.28 -12.80 1.01
N ALA A 166 -1.47 -12.19 1.11
CA ALA A 166 -2.07 -11.40 0.03
C ALA A 166 -1.20 -10.18 -0.35
N ILE A 167 -0.73 -9.39 0.63
CA ILE A 167 0.14 -8.22 0.38
C ILE A 167 1.43 -8.64 -0.31
N ILE A 168 2.08 -9.69 0.18
CA ILE A 168 3.33 -10.20 -0.40
C ILE A 168 3.10 -10.69 -1.83
N ALA A 169 2.01 -11.42 -2.08
CA ALA A 169 1.68 -11.88 -3.43
C ALA A 169 1.46 -10.71 -4.40
N LEU A 170 0.77 -9.65 -3.97
CA LEU A 170 0.56 -8.44 -4.76
C LEU A 170 1.87 -7.71 -5.06
N ILE A 171 2.74 -7.55 -4.06
CA ILE A 171 4.06 -6.92 -4.21
C ILE A 171 4.92 -7.75 -5.17
N SER A 172 5.09 -9.04 -4.91
CA SER A 172 5.91 -9.94 -5.72
C SER A 172 5.45 -9.99 -7.18
N LYS A 173 4.13 -10.05 -7.41
CA LYS A 173 3.57 -9.98 -8.76
C LYS A 173 3.87 -8.65 -9.44
N THR A 174 3.71 -7.53 -8.73
CA THR A 174 3.99 -6.20 -9.28
C THR A 174 5.47 -6.06 -9.65
N LEU A 175 6.38 -6.53 -8.81
CA LEU A 175 7.80 -6.55 -9.12
C LEU A 175 8.12 -7.45 -10.33
N ALA A 176 7.50 -8.63 -10.42
CA ALA A 176 7.73 -9.55 -11.53
C ALA A 176 7.22 -9.02 -12.87
N ASP A 177 6.08 -8.31 -12.87
CA ASP A 177 5.43 -7.79 -14.07
C ASP A 177 5.96 -6.41 -14.49
N TYR A 178 6.74 -5.72 -13.64
CA TYR A 178 7.18 -4.36 -13.93
C TYR A 178 8.14 -4.33 -15.13
N PRO A 179 7.90 -3.48 -16.14
CA PRO A 179 8.79 -3.37 -17.30
C PRO A 179 10.23 -3.05 -16.87
N ARG A 180 11.19 -3.73 -17.52
CA ARG A 180 12.63 -3.50 -17.30
C ARG A 180 13.21 -2.59 -18.36
#